data_AF-A0A927P0U2-F1
#
_entry.id   AF-A0A927P0U2-F1
#
_cell.length_a   1.000
_cell.length_b   1.000
_cell.length_c   1.000
_cell.angle_alpha   90.00
_cell.angle_beta   90.00
_cell.angle_gamma   90.00
#
_symmetry.space_group_name_H-M   'P 1'
#
loop_
_entity.id
_entity.type
_entity.pdbx_description
1 polymer ?
#
loop_
_entity_poly.entity_id
_entity_poly.type
_entity_poly.pdbx_seq_one_letter_code
_entity_poly.pdbx_strand_id
1 'polypeptide(L)'
;MASLPILVCTGPVPTLLRQAQVHGCIHLISGETDLDTIFRLKEDAAENGGDRNRCYVVIGGEDALVGWHYAARFADCVTAIVATDGAFNPDVAVLLRNVPVMAPADIVRLLHMEGNRVCVKINNGFDQAAMDWLMAQDLSLQQRVSIYQPGLYGIEAGVMDSFYLVEGADKAMLIDTGMSKTNMRPMVERLTRLPIECAATHVHGDHIYHCDEFDKVYLCEDDYPLIQTYVDMMMKDKGYTEATFTPFKDGDVFDLGGGVTLEAVQIGGHTPGSVCFVDRYHEAVFAGDAIGSGYGVYMALPGSMCVSEYRKNLITFREKMEPFRDFSFYGGHRPQERGMDPTKHQRNPLCLELVDDMISLCDQVLAEGENFGEETRYVTFGRANMWIDGQRVR
;
A
#
# COMPACT_ATOMS: atom_id res chain seq x y z
N MET A 1 28.22 -12.18 6.98
CA MET A 1 29.08 -11.50 7.97
C MET A 1 28.49 -10.13 8.22
N ALA A 2 28.35 -9.80 9.51
CA ALA A 2 28.25 -8.47 10.12
C ALA A 2 27.63 -7.32 9.30
N SER A 3 26.43 -6.94 9.73
CA SER A 3 26.00 -5.59 10.12
C SER A 3 26.82 -4.38 9.62
N LEU A 4 26.10 -3.36 9.15
CA LEU A 4 26.50 -1.97 9.37
C LEU A 4 25.35 -1.24 10.09
N PRO A 5 25.50 -0.96 11.41
CA PRO A 5 24.63 -0.05 12.13
C PRO A 5 25.03 1.41 11.84
N ILE A 6 24.07 2.33 11.88
CA ILE A 6 24.35 3.77 11.93
C ILE A 6 24.04 4.27 13.34
N LEU A 7 25.05 4.91 13.92
CA LEU A 7 25.05 5.63 15.19
C LEU A 7 25.39 7.10 14.87
N VAL A 8 24.69 8.07 15.46
CA VAL A 8 25.04 9.50 15.34
C VAL A 8 25.40 10.08 16.71
N CYS A 9 26.63 10.60 16.81
CA CYS A 9 27.12 11.41 17.92
C CYS A 9 27.28 12.88 17.46
N THR A 10 27.08 13.82 18.37
CA THR A 10 27.34 15.26 18.15
C THR A 10 28.78 15.60 18.54
N GLY A 11 29.68 15.90 17.58
CA GLY A 11 31.06 16.34 17.85
C GLY A 11 32.04 16.27 16.66
N PRO A 12 33.22 16.92 16.72
CA PRO A 12 34.15 17.00 15.59
C PRO A 12 34.77 15.64 15.23
N VAL A 13 34.82 15.38 13.92
CA VAL A 13 35.08 14.10 13.26
C VAL A 13 36.52 13.57 13.51
N PRO A 14 36.72 12.40 14.14
CA PRO A 14 38.04 11.78 14.26
C PRO A 14 38.54 11.19 12.93
N THR A 15 39.87 11.18 12.76
CA THR A 15 40.63 10.76 11.56
C THR A 15 40.30 9.36 11.03
N LEU A 16 39.66 8.49 11.82
CA LEU A 16 39.19 7.16 11.41
C LEU A 16 38.04 7.19 10.38
N LEU A 17 37.29 8.29 10.28
CA LEU A 17 36.17 8.43 9.33
C LEU A 17 36.59 8.76 7.89
N ARG A 18 37.85 9.14 7.63
CA ARG A 18 38.33 9.38 6.25
C ARG A 18 38.59 8.09 5.46
N GLN A 19 38.71 6.94 6.12
CA GLN A 19 38.92 5.64 5.45
C GLN A 19 37.61 4.88 5.17
N ALA A 20 36.48 5.31 5.75
CA ALA A 20 35.16 4.64 5.61
C ALA A 20 34.32 5.16 4.43
N GLN A 21 34.84 6.12 3.65
CA GLN A 21 34.18 6.71 2.48
C GLN A 21 33.95 5.75 1.31
N VAL A 22 34.28 4.46 1.45
CA VAL A 22 34.40 3.54 0.33
C VAL A 22 33.07 2.82 0.00
N HIS A 23 32.06 2.72 0.90
CA HIS A 23 30.90 1.82 0.67
C HIS A 23 29.49 2.31 1.10
N GLY A 24 29.20 3.62 1.01
CA GLY A 24 27.99 4.11 0.29
C GLY A 24 26.54 4.08 0.85
N CYS A 25 26.20 3.91 2.14
CA CYS A 25 24.77 3.92 2.58
C CYS A 25 24.48 4.52 3.98
N ILE A 26 25.14 5.62 4.37
CA ILE A 26 24.96 6.24 5.70
C ILE A 26 24.90 7.76 5.57
N HIS A 27 23.82 8.39 6.04
CA HIS A 27 23.66 9.85 5.99
C HIS A 27 23.33 10.44 7.37
N LEU A 28 24.15 11.41 7.79
CA LEU A 28 24.06 12.11 9.08
C LEU A 28 23.55 13.52 8.83
N ILE A 29 22.51 13.96 9.54
CA ILE A 29 22.02 15.33 9.42
C ILE A 29 21.82 15.95 10.80
N SER A 30 22.36 17.16 10.99
CA SER A 30 22.24 17.95 12.22
C SER A 30 21.69 19.32 11.89
N GLY A 31 20.60 19.74 12.55
CA GLY A 31 19.94 21.04 12.37
C GLY A 31 18.75 21.02 11.41
N GLU A 32 18.20 22.21 11.10
CA GLU A 32 17.16 22.36 10.07
C GLU A 32 17.65 21.80 8.74
N THR A 33 16.85 20.92 8.14
CA THR A 33 17.17 20.22 6.90
C THR A 33 16.06 20.45 5.90
N ASP A 34 16.42 20.80 4.67
CA ASP A 34 15.45 20.96 3.58
C ASP A 34 15.15 19.64 2.86
N LEU A 35 14.04 19.63 2.12
CA LEU A 35 13.53 18.46 1.41
C LEU A 35 14.51 17.96 0.34
N ASP A 36 15.18 18.88 -0.37
CA ASP A 36 16.12 18.56 -1.45
C ASP A 36 17.34 17.79 -0.92
N THR A 37 17.77 18.10 0.30
CA THR A 37 18.85 17.37 0.98
C THR A 37 18.44 15.91 1.25
N ILE A 38 17.20 15.66 1.67
CA ILE A 38 16.73 14.28 1.94
C ILE A 38 16.64 13.45 0.65
N PHE A 39 16.20 14.05 -0.46
CA PHE A 39 16.11 13.35 -1.76
C PHE A 39 17.47 12.90 -2.31
N ARG A 40 18.51 13.75 -2.23
CA ARG A 40 19.85 13.39 -2.72
C ARG A 40 20.45 12.19 -1.99
N LEU A 41 20.19 12.07 -0.69
CA LEU A 41 20.68 10.97 0.15
C LEU A 41 20.02 9.63 -0.24
N LYS A 42 18.76 9.67 -0.72
CA LYS A 42 18.07 8.48 -1.25
C LYS A 42 18.63 8.02 -2.59
N GLU A 43 18.98 8.96 -3.47
CA GLU A 43 19.61 8.65 -4.76
C GLU A 43 21.03 8.09 -4.59
N ASP A 44 21.84 8.67 -3.70
CA ASP A 44 23.18 8.17 -3.36
C ASP A 44 23.16 6.73 -2.82
N ALA A 45 22.18 6.36 -1.98
CA ALA A 45 22.06 5.00 -1.45
C ALA A 45 21.69 3.97 -2.55
N ALA A 46 20.89 4.40 -3.53
CA ALA A 46 20.47 3.58 -4.66
C ALA A 46 21.59 3.33 -5.68
N GLU A 47 22.46 4.31 -5.91
CA GLU A 47 23.59 4.20 -6.84
C GLU A 47 24.73 3.33 -6.28
N ASN A 48 24.82 3.20 -4.95
CA ASN A 48 25.86 2.41 -4.26
C ASN A 48 25.46 0.96 -3.94
N GLY A 49 24.41 0.43 -4.58
CA GLY A 49 24.01 -0.97 -4.43
C GLY A 49 23.29 -1.31 -3.11
N GLY A 50 22.80 -0.30 -2.39
CA GLY A 50 21.95 -0.47 -1.22
C GLY A 50 20.52 -0.88 -1.57
N ASP A 51 19.86 -1.59 -0.65
CA ASP A 51 18.43 -1.89 -0.75
C ASP A 51 17.63 -0.59 -0.59
N ARG A 52 16.95 -0.18 -1.67
CA ARG A 52 16.14 1.06 -1.72
C ARG A 52 15.01 1.10 -0.69
N ASN A 53 14.63 -0.04 -0.13
CA ASN A 53 13.61 -0.15 0.90
C ASN A 53 14.13 0.11 2.33
N ARG A 54 15.42 0.45 2.50
CA ARG A 54 16.07 0.61 3.80
C ARG A 54 16.79 1.95 3.88
N CYS A 55 16.12 2.99 4.37
CA CYS A 55 16.74 4.29 4.65
C CYS A 55 16.35 4.77 6.05
N TYR A 56 17.32 4.91 6.93
CA TYR A 56 17.11 5.31 8.33
C TYR A 56 17.72 6.69 8.57
N VAL A 57 16.91 7.64 9.04
CA VAL A 57 17.32 9.04 9.31
C VAL A 57 17.18 9.31 10.80
N VAL A 58 18.26 9.76 11.44
CA VAL A 58 18.26 10.18 12.85
C VAL A 58 18.31 11.71 12.90
N ILE A 59 17.34 12.32 13.57
CA ILE A 59 17.18 13.78 13.67
C ILE A 59 17.25 14.17 15.15
N GLY A 60 18.17 15.07 15.51
CA GLY A 60 18.29 15.62 16.87
C GLY A 60 18.31 17.15 16.86
N GLY A 61 17.59 17.77 17.81
CA GLY A 61 17.50 19.23 17.99
C GLY A 61 16.13 19.70 18.51
N GLU A 62 16.00 21.00 18.82
CA GLU A 62 14.75 21.63 19.29
C GLU A 62 13.57 21.40 18.32
N ASP A 63 13.84 21.24 17.02
CA ASP A 63 12.85 21.03 15.96
C ASP A 63 12.76 19.57 15.46
N ALA A 64 13.27 18.60 16.23
CA ALA A 64 13.28 17.19 15.82
C ALA A 64 11.88 16.62 15.54
N LEU A 65 10.84 17.18 16.18
CA LEU A 65 9.43 16.82 15.93
C LEU A 65 8.97 17.24 14.52
N VAL A 66 9.41 18.41 14.05
CA VAL A 66 9.10 18.94 12.71
C VAL A 66 9.83 18.10 11.66
N GLY A 67 11.13 17.82 11.88
CA GLY A 67 11.90 16.93 11.02
C GLY A 67 11.31 15.51 10.91
N TRP A 68 10.81 14.95 12.02
CA TRP A 68 10.09 13.68 12.02
C TRP A 68 8.80 13.75 11.20
N HIS A 69 7.98 14.79 11.39
CA HIS A 69 6.74 14.99 10.64
C HIS A 69 6.98 15.10 9.13
N TYR A 70 8.08 15.74 8.71
CA TYR A 70 8.48 15.80 7.31
C TYR A 70 8.97 14.44 6.79
N ALA A 71 9.82 13.73 7.54
CA ALA A 71 10.32 12.42 7.15
C ALA A 71 9.21 11.36 7.04
N ALA A 72 8.31 11.31 8.03
CA ALA A 72 7.18 10.37 8.07
C ALA A 72 6.11 10.66 7.00
N ARG A 73 6.01 11.91 6.52
CA ARG A 73 5.09 12.28 5.44
C ARG A 73 5.55 11.86 4.05
N PHE A 74 6.86 11.67 3.84
CA PHE A 74 7.45 11.52 2.51
C PHE A 74 8.27 10.24 2.29
N ALA A 75 8.57 9.49 3.35
CA ALA A 75 9.32 8.25 3.22
C ALA A 75 8.51 7.06 3.74
N ASP A 76 8.23 6.12 2.84
CA ASP A 76 7.48 4.91 3.14
C ASP A 76 8.23 3.95 4.09
N CYS A 77 9.53 4.18 4.39
CA CYS A 77 10.36 3.31 5.24
C CYS A 77 11.25 4.05 6.27
N VAL A 78 10.86 5.20 6.81
CA VAL A 78 11.71 5.87 7.83
C VAL A 78 11.33 5.42 9.25
N THR A 79 12.22 4.68 9.89
CA THR A 79 12.28 4.62 11.36
C THR A 79 13.18 5.75 11.86
N ALA A 80 12.61 6.66 12.64
CA ALA A 80 13.32 7.81 13.19
C ALA A 80 13.32 7.75 14.73
N ILE A 81 14.48 8.05 15.33
CA ILE A 81 14.64 8.22 16.76
C ILE A 81 14.66 9.72 17.05
N VAL A 82 13.63 10.20 17.74
CA VAL A 82 13.46 11.62 18.11
C VAL A 82 13.93 11.80 19.55
N ALA A 83 15.03 12.51 19.75
CA ALA A 83 15.46 12.96 21.08
C ALA A 83 15.00 14.42 21.26
N THR A 84 14.08 14.67 22.19
CA THR A 84 13.65 16.03 22.56
C THR A 84 14.27 16.42 23.90
N ASP A 85 14.63 17.71 24.04
CA ASP A 85 15.13 18.26 25.29
C ASP A 85 13.99 18.36 26.32
N GLY A 86 13.76 17.26 27.05
CA GLY A 86 13.28 17.28 28.44
C GLY A 86 11.82 17.64 28.73
N ALA A 87 10.95 17.90 27.75
CA ALA A 87 9.53 18.12 28.00
C ALA A 87 8.69 16.92 27.53
N PHE A 88 8.22 16.11 28.48
CA PHE A 88 7.28 15.01 28.23
C PHE A 88 5.99 15.56 27.60
N ASN A 89 5.75 15.25 26.32
CA ASN A 89 4.47 15.50 25.66
C ASN A 89 3.69 14.18 25.58
N PRO A 90 2.62 13.98 26.38
CA PRO A 90 1.84 12.75 26.40
C PRO A 90 1.13 12.44 25.07
N ASP A 91 0.97 13.43 24.17
CA ASP A 91 0.36 13.22 22.86
C ASP A 91 1.29 12.46 21.89
N VAL A 92 2.62 12.47 22.14
CA VAL A 92 3.62 11.73 21.35
C VAL A 92 3.56 10.21 21.64
N ALA A 93 3.12 9.82 22.83
CA ALA A 93 2.99 8.41 23.20
C ALA A 93 1.79 7.71 22.53
N VAL A 94 0.80 8.47 22.07
CA VAL A 94 -0.46 7.92 21.53
C VAL A 94 -0.30 7.35 20.11
N LEU A 95 0.74 7.73 19.37
CA LEU A 95 1.03 7.25 18.01
C LEU A 95 2.01 6.05 17.94
N LEU A 96 2.51 5.56 19.07
CA LEU A 96 3.48 4.46 19.16
C LEU A 96 2.85 3.17 19.71
N ARG A 97 1.80 2.65 19.07
CA ARG A 97 1.04 1.52 19.63
C ARG A 97 1.72 0.13 19.60
N ASN A 98 2.92 -0.03 19.04
CA ASN A 98 3.62 -1.33 19.02
C ASN A 98 5.13 -1.26 19.32
N VAL A 99 5.64 -0.17 19.91
CA VAL A 99 7.01 -0.17 20.46
C VAL A 99 6.92 -0.74 21.89
N PRO A 100 7.77 -1.69 22.30
CA PRO A 100 7.89 -2.01 23.72
C PRO A 100 8.34 -0.75 24.45
N VAL A 101 7.44 -0.17 25.24
CA VAL A 101 7.71 1.03 26.06
C VAL A 101 8.83 0.68 27.04
N MET A 102 10.06 1.13 26.77
CA MET A 102 11.08 1.20 27.82
C MET A 102 10.61 2.23 28.86
N ALA A 103 10.77 1.92 30.14
CA ALA A 103 10.32 2.79 31.21
C ALA A 103 11.04 4.16 31.12
N PRO A 104 10.35 5.31 31.30
CA PRO A 104 10.95 6.64 31.23
C PRO A 104 12.18 6.84 32.12
N ALA A 105 12.28 6.09 33.22
CA ALA A 105 13.42 6.12 34.13
C ALA A 105 14.74 5.63 33.49
N ASP A 106 14.68 4.83 32.42
CA ASP A 106 15.85 4.29 31.73
C ASP A 106 16.38 5.26 30.65
N ILE A 107 15.52 6.11 30.09
CA ILE A 107 15.90 7.18 29.14
C ILE A 107 16.59 8.34 29.89
N VAL A 108 16.08 8.70 31.08
CA VAL A 108 16.60 9.84 31.87
C VAL A 108 18.00 9.58 32.44
N ARG A 109 18.46 8.31 32.53
CA ARG A 109 19.83 7.96 32.95
C ARG A 109 20.91 8.21 31.88
N LEU A 110 20.53 8.62 30.67
CA LEU A 110 21.44 8.81 29.52
C LEU A 110 21.92 10.25 29.33
N LEU A 111 21.41 11.20 30.12
CA LEU A 111 21.75 12.62 30.00
C LEU A 111 22.82 13.01 31.03
N HIS A 112 23.95 13.55 30.56
CA HIS A 112 24.97 14.13 31.41
C HIS A 112 25.41 15.51 30.89
N MET A 113 25.71 16.41 31.82
CA MET A 113 26.15 17.77 31.55
C MET A 113 27.68 17.83 31.46
N GLU A 114 28.22 18.12 30.28
CA GLU A 114 29.63 18.53 30.12
C GLU A 114 29.70 20.04 29.82
N GLY A 115 30.06 20.82 30.84
CA GLY A 115 30.03 22.28 30.74
C GLY A 115 28.61 22.81 30.57
N ASN A 116 28.39 23.70 29.60
CA ASN A 116 27.08 24.28 29.30
C ASN A 116 26.27 23.47 28.26
N ARG A 117 26.55 22.18 28.10
CA ARG A 117 25.92 21.31 27.10
C ARG A 117 25.30 20.08 27.76
N VAL A 118 24.09 19.74 27.32
CA VAL A 118 23.47 18.44 27.60
C VAL A 118 24.02 17.45 26.57
N CYS A 119 24.76 16.44 27.04
CA CYS A 119 25.30 15.37 26.23
C CYS A 119 24.49 14.09 26.48
N VAL A 120 24.01 13.43 25.40
CA VAL A 120 23.46 12.07 25.47
C VAL A 120 24.62 11.09 25.46
N LYS A 121 24.90 10.46 26.59
CA LYS A 121 25.89 9.40 26.69
C LYS A 121 25.18 8.06 26.56
N ILE A 122 25.16 7.50 25.35
CA ILE A 122 24.73 6.12 25.08
C ILE A 122 25.79 5.19 25.69
N ASN A 123 25.73 4.99 27.01
CA ASN A 123 26.75 4.29 27.77
C ASN A 123 26.74 2.76 27.56
N ASN A 124 25.66 2.24 26.97
CA ASN A 124 25.60 0.91 26.40
C ASN A 124 25.01 1.11 25.01
N GLY A 125 25.65 0.60 23.96
CA GLY A 125 25.04 0.58 22.62
C GLY A 125 23.61 0.03 22.69
N PHE A 126 22.78 0.30 21.68
CA PHE A 126 21.45 -0.31 21.59
C PHE A 126 21.52 -1.77 22.02
N ASP A 127 20.67 -2.18 22.98
CA ASP A 127 20.58 -3.58 23.38
C ASP A 127 20.40 -4.42 22.10
N GLN A 128 21.08 -5.55 22.02
CA GLN A 128 21.03 -6.42 20.84
C GLN A 128 19.58 -6.76 20.51
N ALA A 129 18.71 -6.93 21.52
CA ALA A 129 17.27 -7.14 21.33
C ALA A 129 16.57 -5.97 20.62
N ALA A 130 16.92 -4.72 20.92
CA ALA A 130 16.37 -3.55 20.25
C ALA A 130 16.88 -3.41 18.81
N MET A 131 18.16 -3.73 18.58
CA MET A 131 18.74 -3.77 17.23
C MET A 131 18.11 -4.89 16.39
N ASP A 132 17.93 -6.08 16.97
CA ASP A 132 17.30 -7.21 16.30
C ASP A 132 15.85 -6.90 15.95
N TRP A 133 15.09 -6.28 16.87
CA TRP A 133 13.72 -5.83 16.61
C TRP A 133 13.67 -4.78 15.48
N LEU A 134 14.54 -3.77 15.50
CA LEU A 134 14.58 -2.73 14.46
C LEU A 134 14.90 -3.31 13.09
N MET A 135 15.89 -4.22 13.04
CA MET A 135 16.30 -4.89 11.80
C MET A 135 15.30 -5.94 11.31
N ALA A 136 14.40 -6.40 12.17
CA ALA A 136 13.30 -7.28 11.82
C ALA A 136 12.07 -6.55 11.26
N GLN A 137 12.01 -5.21 11.34
CA GLN A 137 10.90 -4.44 10.76
C GLN A 137 10.97 -4.49 9.23
N ASP A 138 9.85 -4.84 8.60
CA ASP A 138 9.68 -5.04 7.17
C ASP A 138 8.29 -4.50 6.81
N LEU A 139 8.17 -3.73 5.71
CA LEU A 139 6.87 -3.22 5.27
C LEU A 139 5.83 -4.33 5.07
N SER A 140 6.27 -5.51 4.62
CA SER A 140 5.41 -6.71 4.49
C SER A 140 4.77 -7.18 5.81
N LEU A 141 5.25 -6.68 6.95
CA LEU A 141 4.74 -6.94 8.31
C LEU A 141 3.91 -5.79 8.87
N GLN A 142 3.80 -4.66 8.16
CA GLN A 142 3.10 -3.47 8.63
C GLN A 142 1.73 -3.33 7.96
N GLN A 143 0.77 -2.83 8.72
CA GLN A 143 -0.52 -2.38 8.20
C GLN A 143 -0.78 -0.94 8.63
N ARG A 144 -1.33 -0.16 7.71
CA ARG A 144 -1.83 1.18 7.96
C ARG A 144 -3.34 1.17 7.79
N VAL A 145 -4.05 1.49 8.87
CA VAL A 145 -5.50 1.66 8.85
C VAL A 145 -5.83 3.14 8.85
N SER A 146 -6.70 3.55 7.94
CA SER A 146 -7.24 4.91 7.85
C SER A 146 -8.75 4.85 7.90
N ILE A 147 -9.35 5.65 8.77
CA ILE A 147 -10.82 5.84 8.79
C ILE A 147 -11.14 6.90 7.73
N TYR A 148 -11.91 6.53 6.71
CA TYR A 148 -12.34 7.48 5.68
C TYR A 148 -13.64 8.16 6.09
N GLN A 149 -14.59 7.38 6.61
CA GLN A 149 -15.86 7.82 7.15
C GLN A 149 -16.27 6.90 8.30
N PRO A 150 -17.22 7.28 9.18
CA PRO A 150 -17.74 6.36 10.19
C PRO A 150 -18.28 5.09 9.54
N GLY A 151 -17.71 3.93 9.86
CA GLY A 151 -18.06 2.66 9.23
C GLY A 151 -17.30 2.32 7.95
N LEU A 152 -16.41 3.19 7.47
CA LEU A 152 -15.57 2.94 6.29
C LEU A 152 -14.08 3.09 6.61
N TYR A 153 -13.35 2.00 6.47
CA TYR A 153 -11.92 1.91 6.74
C TYR A 153 -11.17 1.50 5.49
N GLY A 154 -10.08 2.20 5.17
CA GLY A 154 -9.09 1.74 4.20
C GLY A 154 -7.89 1.14 4.91
N ILE A 155 -7.44 0.00 4.43
CA ILE A 155 -6.34 -0.77 4.99
C ILE A 155 -5.28 -0.92 3.91
N GLU A 156 -4.10 -0.38 4.17
CA GLU A 156 -2.93 -0.57 3.34
C GLU A 156 -2.02 -1.58 4.04
N ALA A 157 -1.68 -2.68 3.39
CA ALA A 157 -0.82 -3.71 3.99
C ALA A 157 0.33 -4.07 3.07
N GLY A 158 1.47 -4.36 3.69
CA GLY A 158 2.63 -4.82 2.98
C GLY A 158 3.28 -3.74 2.10
N VAL A 159 3.63 -4.13 0.87
CA VAL A 159 4.38 -3.24 -0.03
C VAL A 159 3.43 -2.27 -0.74
N MET A 160 2.27 -2.72 -1.24
CA MET A 160 1.31 -1.83 -1.96
C MET A 160 -0.17 -2.27 -1.90
N ASP A 161 -0.58 -3.27 -1.14
CA ASP A 161 -1.96 -3.80 -1.20
C ASP A 161 -2.93 -2.88 -0.46
N SER A 162 -4.11 -2.66 -1.02
CA SER A 162 -5.18 -1.82 -0.46
C SER A 162 -6.51 -2.57 -0.49
N PHE A 163 -7.13 -2.68 0.67
CA PHE A 163 -8.41 -3.35 0.87
C PHE A 163 -9.24 -2.60 1.91
N TYR A 164 -10.55 -2.89 1.99
CA TYR A 164 -11.49 -1.96 2.63
C TYR A 164 -12.48 -2.69 3.53
N LEU A 165 -12.79 -2.11 4.70
CA LEU A 165 -13.84 -2.61 5.59
C LEU A 165 -15.01 -1.63 5.57
N VAL A 166 -16.20 -2.16 5.28
CA VAL A 166 -17.47 -1.41 5.27
C VAL A 166 -18.40 -1.99 6.33
N GLU A 167 -18.82 -1.19 7.30
CA GLU A 167 -19.77 -1.55 8.35
C GLU A 167 -21.19 -1.13 7.96
N GLY A 168 -22.13 -2.06 8.02
CA GLY A 168 -23.56 -1.75 8.12
C GLY A 168 -24.03 -1.82 9.57
N ALA A 169 -25.34 -1.99 9.78
CA ALA A 169 -25.89 -2.18 11.13
C ALA A 169 -25.84 -3.64 11.61
N ASP A 170 -25.89 -4.60 10.70
CA ASP A 170 -26.04 -6.03 11.03
C ASP A 170 -24.74 -6.82 10.84
N LYS A 171 -23.93 -6.42 9.85
CA LYS A 171 -22.64 -7.03 9.52
C LYS A 171 -21.68 -6.05 8.87
N ALA A 172 -20.41 -6.43 8.77
CA ALA A 172 -19.40 -5.73 8.00
C ALA A 172 -18.95 -6.58 6.80
N MET A 173 -18.59 -5.92 5.71
CA MET A 173 -17.96 -6.54 4.54
C MET A 173 -16.50 -6.11 4.46
N LEU A 174 -15.59 -7.06 4.42
CA LEU A 174 -14.20 -6.85 4.04
C LEU A 174 -14.07 -7.06 2.52
N ILE A 175 -13.72 -6.00 1.81
CA ILE A 175 -13.52 -6.01 0.36
C ILE A 175 -12.03 -6.20 0.11
N ASP A 176 -11.67 -7.36 -0.47
CA ASP A 176 -10.30 -7.87 -0.61
C ASP A 176 -9.56 -8.10 0.73
N THR A 177 -8.42 -8.78 0.68
CA THR A 177 -7.70 -9.23 1.89
C THR A 177 -6.20 -8.94 1.90
N GLY A 178 -5.62 -8.45 0.80
CA GLY A 178 -4.18 -8.23 0.69
C GLY A 178 -3.37 -9.53 0.69
N MET A 179 -2.03 -9.42 0.71
CA MET A 179 -1.09 -10.54 0.84
C MET A 179 -0.04 -10.31 1.93
N SER A 180 -0.43 -9.64 3.02
CA SER A 180 0.47 -9.42 4.15
C SER A 180 1.01 -10.74 4.71
N LYS A 181 2.23 -10.76 5.26
CA LYS A 181 2.80 -11.99 5.84
C LYS A 181 2.10 -12.44 7.14
N THR A 182 1.30 -11.56 7.75
CA THR A 182 0.57 -11.84 8.99
C THR A 182 -0.90 -12.03 8.72
N ASN A 183 -1.60 -12.75 9.60
CA ASN A 183 -3.04 -12.96 9.50
C ASN A 183 -3.83 -11.65 9.60
N MET A 184 -4.88 -11.52 8.80
CA MET A 184 -5.67 -10.29 8.69
C MET A 184 -6.88 -10.24 9.62
N ARG A 185 -7.54 -11.37 9.89
CA ARG A 185 -8.75 -11.46 10.74
C ARG A 185 -8.56 -10.84 12.12
N PRO A 186 -7.46 -11.11 12.89
CA PRO A 186 -7.29 -10.50 14.21
C PRO A 186 -7.15 -8.97 14.19
N MET A 187 -6.72 -8.40 13.07
CA MET A 187 -6.63 -6.95 12.88
C MET A 187 -8.01 -6.39 12.52
N VAL A 188 -8.73 -7.02 11.58
CA VAL A 188 -10.08 -6.61 11.16
C VAL A 188 -11.08 -6.68 12.32
N GLU A 189 -11.02 -7.74 13.15
CA GLU A 189 -11.86 -7.89 14.36
C GLU A 189 -11.57 -6.84 15.47
N ARG A 190 -10.49 -6.05 15.34
CA ARG A 190 -10.26 -4.89 16.22
C ARG A 190 -10.93 -3.63 15.70
N LEU A 191 -11.22 -3.56 14.40
CA LEU A 191 -11.87 -2.43 13.75
C LEU A 191 -13.39 -2.50 13.93
N THR A 192 -13.97 -3.70 13.91
CA THR A 192 -15.41 -3.91 14.05
C THR A 192 -15.77 -4.97 15.09
N ARG A 193 -16.97 -4.86 15.67
CA ARG A 193 -17.59 -5.89 16.52
C ARG A 193 -18.68 -6.68 15.79
N LEU A 194 -18.99 -6.30 14.56
CA LEU A 194 -20.01 -6.94 13.74
C LEU A 194 -19.50 -8.27 13.18
N PRO A 195 -20.40 -9.20 12.83
CA PRO A 195 -20.04 -10.33 11.98
C PRO A 195 -19.39 -9.84 10.68
N ILE A 196 -18.27 -10.46 10.28
CA ILE A 196 -17.52 -10.10 9.07
C ILE A 196 -17.77 -11.15 7.98
N GLU A 197 -18.19 -10.69 6.81
CA GLU A 197 -18.14 -11.45 5.56
C GLU A 197 -17.08 -10.81 4.64
N CYS A 198 -16.56 -11.54 3.67
CA CYS A 198 -15.59 -11.01 2.70
C CYS A 198 -16.12 -11.05 1.28
N ALA A 199 -15.78 -10.07 0.45
CA ALA A 199 -16.03 -10.09 -0.98
C ALA A 199 -14.77 -9.68 -1.74
N ALA A 200 -14.37 -10.50 -2.70
CA ALA A 200 -13.20 -10.22 -3.54
C ALA A 200 -13.62 -9.44 -4.79
N THR A 201 -12.83 -8.43 -5.15
CA THR A 201 -12.97 -7.69 -6.41
C THR A 201 -12.57 -8.54 -7.61
N HIS A 202 -11.59 -9.42 -7.43
CA HIS A 202 -11.14 -10.41 -8.40
C HIS A 202 -10.23 -11.47 -7.75
N VAL A 203 -9.87 -12.51 -8.51
CA VAL A 203 -9.20 -13.74 -8.03
C VAL A 203 -7.68 -13.64 -7.80
N HIS A 204 -7.04 -12.50 -8.03
CA HIS A 204 -5.57 -12.42 -7.86
C HIS A 204 -5.15 -12.61 -6.40
N GLY A 205 -3.95 -13.18 -6.23
CA GLY A 205 -3.48 -13.64 -4.92
C GLY A 205 -3.40 -12.50 -3.91
N ASP A 206 -3.00 -11.31 -4.34
CA ASP A 206 -2.97 -10.08 -3.57
C ASP A 206 -4.33 -9.51 -3.15
N HIS A 207 -5.42 -10.11 -3.63
CA HIS A 207 -6.78 -9.75 -3.25
C HIS A 207 -7.45 -10.83 -2.41
N ILE A 208 -7.10 -12.11 -2.64
CA ILE A 208 -7.75 -13.25 -1.98
C ILE A 208 -6.86 -14.06 -1.03
N TYR A 209 -5.62 -13.64 -0.77
CA TYR A 209 -4.65 -14.46 -0.03
C TYR A 209 -5.17 -14.92 1.34
N HIS A 210 -5.82 -14.04 2.09
CA HIS A 210 -6.30 -14.29 3.45
C HIS A 210 -7.80 -14.58 3.53
N CYS A 211 -8.45 -14.89 2.42
CA CYS A 211 -9.85 -15.30 2.40
C CYS A 211 -10.13 -16.56 3.25
N ASP A 212 -9.17 -17.48 3.38
CA ASP A 212 -9.26 -18.69 4.23
C ASP A 212 -9.43 -18.39 5.72
N GLU A 213 -9.16 -17.16 6.14
CA GLU A 213 -9.37 -16.75 7.53
C GLU A 213 -10.83 -16.47 7.88
N PHE A 214 -11.71 -16.31 6.88
CA PHE A 214 -13.08 -15.88 7.06
C PHE A 214 -14.10 -16.95 6.67
N ASP A 215 -15.21 -17.00 7.41
CA ASP A 215 -16.17 -18.10 7.30
C ASP A 215 -17.03 -18.03 6.02
N LYS A 216 -17.17 -16.83 5.44
CA LYS A 216 -17.98 -16.60 4.24
C LYS A 216 -17.30 -15.59 3.34
N VAL A 217 -16.93 -16.05 2.15
CA VAL A 217 -16.21 -15.26 1.16
C VAL A 217 -16.93 -15.33 -0.17
N TYR A 218 -17.12 -14.18 -0.79
CA TYR A 218 -17.78 -14.02 -2.07
C TYR A 218 -16.75 -13.78 -3.19
N LEU A 219 -16.92 -14.44 -4.32
CA LEU A 219 -16.13 -14.23 -5.54
C LEU A 219 -17.05 -14.27 -6.77
N CYS A 220 -16.77 -13.44 -7.77
CA CYS A 220 -17.53 -13.46 -9.01
C CYS A 220 -17.36 -14.82 -9.72
N GLU A 221 -18.45 -15.44 -10.16
CA GLU A 221 -18.39 -16.78 -10.76
C GLU A 221 -17.52 -16.84 -12.03
N ASP A 222 -17.37 -15.74 -12.75
CA ASP A 222 -16.56 -15.65 -13.97
C ASP A 222 -15.05 -15.79 -13.69
N ASP A 223 -14.62 -15.61 -12.44
CA ASP A 223 -13.24 -15.78 -12.00
C ASP A 223 -12.94 -17.20 -11.49
N TYR A 224 -13.96 -18.06 -11.33
CA TYR A 224 -13.79 -19.43 -10.83
C TYR A 224 -12.81 -20.27 -11.67
N PRO A 225 -12.83 -20.20 -13.02
CA PRO A 225 -11.88 -20.95 -13.85
C PRO A 225 -10.40 -20.59 -13.59
N LEU A 226 -10.12 -19.45 -12.97
CA LEU A 226 -8.77 -18.95 -12.71
C LEU A 226 -8.28 -19.24 -11.28
N ILE A 227 -9.13 -19.75 -10.38
CA ILE A 227 -8.76 -20.01 -8.97
C ILE A 227 -7.50 -20.88 -8.89
N GLN A 228 -7.50 -22.05 -9.55
CA GLN A 228 -6.36 -22.97 -9.47
C GLN A 228 -5.10 -22.37 -10.10
N THR A 229 -5.23 -21.59 -11.17
CA THR A 229 -4.10 -20.89 -11.80
C THR A 229 -3.40 -19.97 -10.80
N TYR A 230 -4.15 -19.15 -10.06
CA TYR A 230 -3.56 -18.23 -9.10
C TYR A 230 -3.12 -18.89 -7.80
N VAL A 231 -3.77 -19.98 -7.39
CA VAL A 231 -3.25 -20.84 -6.30
C VAL A 231 -1.86 -21.35 -6.64
N ASP A 232 -1.69 -21.94 -7.83
CA ASP A 232 -0.42 -22.53 -8.24
C ASP A 232 0.68 -21.47 -8.46
N MET A 233 0.30 -20.27 -8.92
CA MET A 233 1.25 -19.20 -9.21
C MET A 233 1.67 -18.39 -7.98
N MET A 234 0.72 -18.03 -7.12
CA MET A 234 0.92 -16.98 -6.10
C MET A 234 0.58 -17.45 -4.67
N MET A 235 -0.16 -18.55 -4.50
CA MET A 235 -0.71 -18.96 -3.20
C MET A 235 -0.52 -20.46 -2.92
N LYS A 236 0.70 -20.98 -3.16
CA LYS A 236 1.00 -22.42 -3.09
C LYS A 236 0.75 -23.06 -1.73
N ASP A 237 0.70 -22.26 -0.67
CA ASP A 237 0.40 -22.68 0.69
C ASP A 237 -1.12 -22.69 1.00
N LYS A 238 -1.95 -22.20 0.07
CA LYS A 238 -3.40 -22.12 0.20
C LYS A 238 -4.09 -23.29 -0.51
N GLY A 239 -5.23 -23.71 0.03
CA GLY A 239 -6.05 -24.82 -0.48
C GLY A 239 -7.34 -24.38 -1.16
N TYR A 240 -7.33 -23.22 -1.84
CA TYR A 240 -8.56 -22.67 -2.43
C TYR A 240 -9.08 -23.52 -3.59
N THR A 241 -10.40 -23.70 -3.58
CA THR A 241 -11.17 -24.34 -4.66
C THR A 241 -12.45 -23.54 -4.88
N GLU A 242 -13.24 -23.86 -5.91
CA GLU A 242 -14.55 -23.26 -6.12
C GLU A 242 -15.46 -23.38 -4.88
N ALA A 243 -15.33 -24.45 -4.09
CA ALA A 243 -16.10 -24.67 -2.87
C ALA A 243 -15.70 -23.74 -1.69
N THR A 244 -14.55 -23.06 -1.80
CA THR A 244 -14.14 -22.05 -0.82
C THR A 244 -15.02 -20.79 -0.94
N PHE A 245 -15.53 -20.48 -2.13
CA PHE A 245 -16.19 -19.22 -2.42
C PHE A 245 -17.70 -19.39 -2.63
N THR A 246 -18.46 -18.41 -2.13
CA THR A 246 -19.86 -18.22 -2.46
C THR A 246 -19.96 -17.40 -3.74
N PRO A 247 -20.59 -17.91 -4.81
CA PRO A 247 -20.62 -17.19 -6.08
C PRO A 247 -21.54 -15.97 -6.01
N PHE A 248 -21.19 -14.92 -6.73
CA PHE A 248 -22.06 -13.80 -7.05
C PHE A 248 -21.88 -13.37 -8.53
N LYS A 249 -22.78 -12.52 -9.02
CA LYS A 249 -22.80 -12.02 -10.40
C LYS A 249 -22.91 -10.50 -10.45
N ASP A 250 -22.72 -9.93 -11.65
CA ASP A 250 -23.04 -8.54 -11.94
C ASP A 250 -24.46 -8.18 -11.49
N GLY A 251 -24.59 -7.06 -10.78
CA GLY A 251 -25.84 -6.54 -10.24
C GLY A 251 -26.29 -7.14 -8.91
N ASP A 252 -25.58 -8.14 -8.37
CA ASP A 252 -25.89 -8.64 -7.02
C ASP A 252 -25.64 -7.56 -5.96
N VAL A 253 -26.50 -7.52 -4.95
CA VAL A 253 -26.45 -6.52 -3.88
C VAL A 253 -26.30 -7.19 -2.52
N PHE A 254 -25.28 -6.78 -1.78
CA PHE A 254 -25.02 -7.23 -0.41
C PHE A 254 -25.57 -6.20 0.57
N ASP A 255 -26.67 -6.54 1.25
CA ASP A 255 -27.22 -5.73 2.34
C ASP A 255 -26.44 -5.98 3.64
N LEU A 256 -25.84 -4.92 4.20
CA LEU A 256 -25.07 -4.95 5.44
C LEU A 256 -25.90 -4.49 6.65
N GLY A 257 -27.15 -4.08 6.43
CA GLY A 257 -28.06 -3.54 7.44
C GLY A 257 -27.92 -2.02 7.60
N GLY A 258 -28.97 -1.38 8.12
CA GLY A 258 -28.96 0.06 8.41
C GLY A 258 -28.97 0.97 7.17
N GLY A 259 -29.29 0.41 6.00
CA GLY A 259 -29.29 1.13 4.72
C GLY A 259 -27.93 1.14 4.01
N VAL A 260 -26.93 0.43 4.52
CA VAL A 260 -25.63 0.25 3.86
C VAL A 260 -25.69 -0.99 2.97
N THR A 261 -25.45 -0.81 1.68
CA THR A 261 -25.46 -1.88 0.67
C THR A 261 -24.26 -1.76 -0.24
N LEU A 262 -23.71 -2.90 -0.68
CA LEU A 262 -22.69 -2.96 -1.72
C LEU A 262 -23.28 -3.60 -2.98
N GLU A 263 -23.31 -2.86 -4.08
CA GLU A 263 -23.75 -3.34 -5.40
C GLU A 263 -22.53 -3.76 -6.23
N ALA A 264 -22.50 -5.00 -6.72
CA ALA A 264 -21.44 -5.48 -7.60
C ALA A 264 -21.70 -4.99 -9.04
N VAL A 265 -20.75 -4.24 -9.61
CA VAL A 265 -20.78 -3.78 -10.99
C VAL A 265 -19.58 -4.35 -11.72
N GLN A 266 -19.82 -5.33 -12.59
CA GLN A 266 -18.76 -6.05 -13.27
C GLN A 266 -18.13 -5.24 -14.40
N ILE A 267 -16.80 -5.35 -14.52
CA ILE A 267 -15.99 -4.82 -15.60
C ILE A 267 -14.86 -5.80 -15.91
N GLY A 268 -15.24 -6.89 -16.59
CA GLY A 268 -14.29 -7.92 -17.02
C GLY A 268 -13.20 -7.34 -17.93
N GLY A 269 -11.96 -7.66 -17.63
CA GLY A 269 -10.79 -7.08 -18.26
C GLY A 269 -9.52 -7.62 -17.64
N HIS A 270 -9.11 -7.00 -16.53
CA HIS A 270 -7.97 -7.42 -15.73
C HIS A 270 -8.05 -8.92 -15.38
N THR A 271 -9.24 -9.34 -14.95
CA THR A 271 -9.74 -10.72 -14.97
C THR A 271 -11.16 -10.72 -15.54
N PRO A 272 -11.72 -11.87 -15.98
CA PRO A 272 -13.10 -11.95 -16.46
C PRO A 272 -14.13 -11.57 -15.39
N GLY A 273 -13.89 -11.96 -14.14
CA GLY A 273 -14.75 -11.69 -12.98
C GLY A 273 -14.41 -10.41 -12.22
N SER A 274 -13.59 -9.51 -12.77
CA SER A 274 -13.26 -8.24 -12.13
C SER A 274 -14.52 -7.39 -11.90
N VAL A 275 -14.73 -6.93 -10.66
CA VAL A 275 -15.86 -6.09 -10.28
C VAL A 275 -15.45 -4.83 -9.52
N CYS A 276 -16.28 -3.80 -9.63
CA CYS A 276 -16.33 -2.70 -8.69
C CYS A 276 -17.48 -2.90 -7.70
N PHE A 277 -17.27 -2.66 -6.40
CA PHE A 277 -18.36 -2.59 -5.42
C PHE A 277 -18.77 -1.15 -5.19
N VAL A 278 -20.06 -0.85 -5.35
CA VAL A 278 -20.61 0.50 -5.15
C VAL A 278 -21.31 0.58 -3.82
N ASP A 279 -20.85 1.51 -2.98
CA ASP A 279 -21.44 1.87 -1.70
C ASP A 279 -22.11 3.24 -1.80
N ARG A 280 -23.45 3.23 -1.80
CA ARG A 280 -24.26 4.45 -1.90
C ARG A 280 -24.30 5.24 -0.60
N TYR A 281 -24.10 4.59 0.55
CA TYR A 281 -24.19 5.25 1.85
C TYR A 281 -22.95 6.11 2.10
N HIS A 282 -21.78 5.58 1.76
CA HIS A 282 -20.51 6.29 1.90
C HIS A 282 -20.07 7.06 0.64
N GLU A 283 -20.84 7.01 -0.45
CA GLU A 283 -20.49 7.59 -1.75
C GLU A 283 -19.10 7.11 -2.24
N ALA A 284 -18.90 5.79 -2.19
CA ALA A 284 -17.63 5.12 -2.45
C ALA A 284 -17.75 4.01 -3.51
N VAL A 285 -16.68 3.82 -4.29
CA VAL A 285 -16.53 2.72 -5.26
C VAL A 285 -15.21 2.02 -5.01
N PHE A 286 -15.24 0.70 -4.80
CA PHE A 286 -14.05 -0.12 -4.59
C PHE A 286 -13.77 -0.90 -5.87
N ALA A 287 -12.72 -0.50 -6.60
CA ALA A 287 -12.50 -0.95 -7.97
C ALA A 287 -11.52 -2.14 -8.09
N GLY A 288 -10.84 -2.51 -7.00
CA GLY A 288 -9.71 -3.44 -7.06
C GLY A 288 -8.73 -2.95 -8.13
N ASP A 289 -8.39 -3.84 -9.06
CA ASP A 289 -7.52 -3.54 -10.19
C ASP A 289 -8.25 -3.43 -11.54
N ALA A 290 -9.58 -3.45 -11.54
CA ALA A 290 -10.39 -3.56 -12.75
C ALA A 290 -10.21 -2.39 -13.74
N ILE A 291 -9.86 -1.20 -13.21
CA ILE A 291 -9.48 -0.02 -14.00
C ILE A 291 -8.06 0.48 -13.66
N GLY A 292 -7.28 -0.37 -13.00
CA GLY A 292 -5.98 -0.05 -12.41
C GLY A 292 -6.08 0.70 -11.08
N SER A 293 -4.92 1.00 -10.50
CA SER A 293 -4.79 1.66 -9.19
C SER A 293 -4.02 3.00 -9.27
N GLY A 294 -4.07 3.66 -10.43
CA GLY A 294 -3.44 4.96 -10.69
C GLY A 294 -2.16 4.88 -11.53
N TYR A 295 -1.32 3.85 -11.32
CA TYR A 295 -0.15 3.63 -12.19
C TYR A 295 -0.53 2.97 -13.53
N GLY A 296 -1.61 2.20 -13.53
CA GLY A 296 -2.21 1.60 -14.71
C GLY A 296 -2.91 0.28 -14.39
N VAL A 297 -3.66 -0.23 -15.35
CA VAL A 297 -4.24 -1.58 -15.30
C VAL A 297 -3.24 -2.59 -15.87
N TYR A 298 -3.08 -3.72 -15.18
CA TYR A 298 -2.13 -4.76 -15.60
C TYR A 298 -2.86 -5.88 -16.36
N MET A 299 -2.83 -5.83 -17.69
CA MET A 299 -3.53 -6.74 -18.62
C MET A 299 -2.60 -7.81 -19.20
N ALA A 300 -1.55 -8.20 -18.46
CA ALA A 300 -0.52 -9.11 -18.92
C ALA A 300 -0.40 -10.39 -18.06
N LEU A 301 -1.38 -10.66 -17.18
CA LEU A 301 -1.42 -11.88 -16.37
C LEU A 301 -2.29 -12.97 -17.03
N PRO A 302 -2.08 -14.25 -16.69
CA PRO A 302 -2.97 -15.35 -17.12
C PRO A 302 -4.44 -15.05 -16.83
N GLY A 303 -5.32 -15.22 -17.83
CA GLY A 303 -6.74 -14.96 -17.67
C GLY A 303 -7.20 -13.52 -17.92
N SER A 304 -6.32 -12.52 -17.98
CA SER A 304 -6.69 -11.18 -18.47
C SER A 304 -7.32 -11.27 -19.87
N MET A 305 -8.43 -10.57 -20.07
CA MET A 305 -9.18 -10.56 -21.33
C MET A 305 -8.41 -9.81 -22.42
N CYS A 306 -8.79 -9.99 -23.68
CA CYS A 306 -8.23 -9.19 -24.75
C CYS A 306 -8.72 -7.74 -24.69
N VAL A 307 -7.94 -6.81 -25.24
CA VAL A 307 -8.27 -5.37 -25.24
C VAL A 307 -9.61 -5.12 -25.95
N SER A 308 -9.95 -5.91 -26.97
CA SER A 308 -11.19 -5.75 -27.72
C SER A 308 -12.44 -6.04 -26.88
N GLU A 309 -12.37 -7.00 -25.96
CA GLU A 309 -13.44 -7.32 -25.01
C GLU A 309 -13.45 -6.34 -23.83
N TYR A 310 -12.27 -6.06 -23.26
CA TYR A 310 -12.15 -5.09 -22.17
C TYR A 310 -12.74 -3.73 -22.55
N ARG A 311 -12.47 -3.26 -23.78
CA ARG A 311 -13.06 -2.02 -24.31
C ARG A 311 -14.59 -2.02 -24.32
N LYS A 312 -15.22 -3.13 -24.73
CA LYS A 312 -16.69 -3.25 -24.76
C LYS A 312 -17.26 -3.20 -23.34
N ASN A 313 -16.57 -3.86 -22.41
CA ASN A 313 -16.95 -3.89 -21.00
C ASN A 313 -16.79 -2.50 -20.37
N LEU A 314 -15.69 -1.79 -20.66
CA LEU A 314 -15.48 -0.40 -20.24
C LEU A 314 -16.60 0.53 -20.70
N ILE A 315 -17.05 0.44 -21.95
CA ILE A 315 -18.15 1.29 -22.46
C ILE A 315 -19.44 1.03 -21.68
N THR A 316 -19.79 -0.24 -21.48
CA THR A 316 -21.00 -0.61 -20.73
C THR A 316 -20.90 -0.20 -19.27
N PHE A 317 -19.74 -0.43 -18.64
CA PHE A 317 -19.44 -0.02 -17.28
C PHE A 317 -19.55 1.50 -17.12
N ARG A 318 -19.00 2.26 -18.05
CA ARG A 318 -19.03 3.73 -18.01
C ARG A 318 -20.45 4.26 -18.00
N GLU A 319 -21.36 3.68 -18.78
CA GLU A 319 -22.78 4.06 -18.78
C GLU A 319 -23.46 3.70 -17.44
N LYS A 320 -23.23 2.49 -16.93
CA LYS A 320 -23.75 2.04 -15.63
C LYS A 320 -23.27 2.90 -14.46
N MET A 321 -22.05 3.43 -14.54
CA MET A 321 -21.42 4.19 -13.47
C MET A 321 -21.70 5.69 -13.49
N GLU A 322 -22.39 6.22 -14.52
CA GLU A 322 -22.73 7.65 -14.58
C GLU A 322 -23.50 8.18 -13.34
N PRO A 323 -24.45 7.43 -12.74
CA PRO A 323 -25.10 7.86 -11.50
C PRO A 323 -24.16 8.02 -10.30
N PHE A 324 -22.95 7.45 -10.37
CA PHE A 324 -21.93 7.44 -9.30
C PHE A 324 -20.69 8.25 -9.68
N ARG A 325 -20.78 9.10 -10.71
CA ARG A 325 -19.64 9.86 -11.23
C ARG A 325 -18.92 10.71 -10.18
N ASP A 326 -19.64 11.16 -9.16
CA ASP A 326 -19.12 12.03 -8.10
C ASP A 326 -18.65 11.26 -6.85
N PHE A 327 -18.73 9.92 -6.87
CA PHE A 327 -18.27 9.09 -5.76
C PHE A 327 -16.75 8.99 -5.73
N SER A 328 -16.19 8.68 -4.55
CA SER A 328 -14.76 8.42 -4.41
C SER A 328 -14.42 7.00 -4.85
N PHE A 329 -13.54 6.86 -5.84
CA PHE A 329 -13.05 5.56 -6.30
C PHE A 329 -11.78 5.17 -5.53
N TYR A 330 -11.69 3.91 -5.15
CA TYR A 330 -10.62 3.33 -4.36
C TYR A 330 -10.09 2.06 -5.04
N GLY A 331 -8.81 2.04 -5.39
CA GLY A 331 -8.17 0.90 -6.07
C GLY A 331 -7.59 -0.14 -5.12
N GLY A 332 -7.15 -1.26 -5.71
CA GLY A 332 -6.47 -2.36 -5.05
C GLY A 332 -5.03 -2.07 -4.61
N HIS A 333 -4.43 -1.02 -5.17
CA HIS A 333 -3.07 -0.57 -4.84
C HIS A 333 -2.99 0.95 -4.71
N ARG A 334 -3.76 1.53 -3.80
CA ARG A 334 -3.89 2.98 -3.62
C ARG A 334 -2.58 3.77 -3.54
N PRO A 335 -1.47 3.27 -2.96
CA PRO A 335 -0.18 3.97 -3.01
C PRO A 335 0.27 4.32 -4.43
N GLN A 336 -0.12 3.53 -5.44
CA GLN A 336 0.18 3.77 -6.86
C GLN A 336 -0.47 5.05 -7.43
N GLU A 337 -1.54 5.56 -6.81
CA GLU A 337 -2.16 6.83 -7.21
C GLU A 337 -1.22 8.03 -7.03
N ARG A 338 -0.15 7.88 -6.24
CA ARG A 338 0.85 8.95 -6.03
C ARG A 338 1.96 8.97 -7.08
N GLY A 339 1.93 8.01 -8.02
CA GLY A 339 2.97 7.81 -9.01
C GLY A 339 4.19 7.06 -8.45
N MET A 340 4.82 6.23 -9.27
CA MET A 340 6.06 5.52 -8.94
C MET A 340 7.32 6.27 -9.40
N ASP A 341 7.16 7.33 -10.20
CA ASP A 341 8.24 8.21 -10.64
C ASP A 341 8.37 9.38 -9.65
N PRO A 342 9.35 9.34 -8.72
CA PRO A 342 9.50 10.38 -7.70
C PRO A 342 9.85 11.75 -8.31
N THR A 343 10.25 11.81 -9.58
CA THR A 343 10.60 13.05 -10.29
C THR A 343 9.38 13.74 -10.90
N LYS A 344 8.25 13.04 -10.98
CA LYS A 344 7.00 13.55 -11.54
C LYS A 344 5.95 13.45 -10.44
N HIS A 345 5.61 14.58 -9.83
CA HIS A 345 4.49 14.68 -8.87
C HIS A 345 3.14 14.38 -9.56
N GLN A 346 2.92 13.13 -9.97
CA GLN A 346 1.77 12.68 -10.73
C GLN A 346 0.82 11.97 -9.78
N ARG A 347 -0.12 12.73 -9.24
CA ARG A 347 -1.29 12.15 -8.59
C ARG A 347 -2.30 11.74 -9.66
N ASN A 348 -2.62 10.46 -9.75
CA ASN A 348 -3.57 9.91 -10.71
C ASN A 348 -4.69 9.12 -10.01
N PRO A 349 -5.67 9.79 -9.39
CA PRO A 349 -6.75 9.13 -8.69
C PRO A 349 -7.72 8.46 -9.68
N LEU A 350 -8.29 7.34 -9.27
CA LEU A 350 -9.36 6.68 -10.01
C LEU A 350 -10.61 7.58 -10.04
N CYS A 351 -11.31 7.57 -11.17
CA CYS A 351 -12.56 8.30 -11.40
C CYS A 351 -13.18 7.86 -12.73
N LEU A 352 -14.39 8.31 -13.01
CA LEU A 352 -15.10 7.93 -14.22
C LEU A 352 -14.45 8.50 -15.49
N GLU A 353 -13.82 9.69 -15.42
CA GLU A 353 -13.06 10.24 -16.54
C GLU A 353 -11.80 9.41 -16.86
N LEU A 354 -11.27 8.62 -15.91
CA LEU A 354 -10.17 7.68 -16.19
C LEU A 354 -10.66 6.52 -17.05
N VAL A 355 -11.92 6.12 -16.88
CA VAL A 355 -12.58 5.10 -17.72
C VAL A 355 -12.73 5.60 -19.15
N ASP A 356 -13.12 6.87 -19.35
CA ASP A 356 -13.19 7.49 -20.67
C ASP A 356 -11.80 7.52 -21.37
N ASP A 357 -10.75 7.87 -20.63
CA ASP A 357 -9.36 7.81 -21.10
C ASP A 357 -8.95 6.35 -21.42
N MET A 358 -9.37 5.38 -20.62
CA MET A 358 -9.06 3.96 -20.82
C MET A 358 -9.74 3.40 -22.07
N ILE A 359 -10.98 3.78 -22.36
CA ILE A 359 -11.67 3.42 -23.61
C ILE A 359 -10.88 3.95 -24.82
N SER A 360 -10.41 5.20 -24.73
CA SER A 360 -9.61 5.83 -25.78
C SER A 360 -8.23 5.17 -25.93
N LEU A 361 -7.61 4.74 -24.82
CA LEU A 361 -6.38 3.95 -24.84
C LEU A 361 -6.60 2.60 -25.56
N CYS A 362 -7.70 1.90 -25.27
CA CYS A 362 -8.04 0.68 -25.97
C CYS A 362 -8.24 0.92 -27.47
N ASP A 363 -8.89 2.02 -27.88
CA ASP A 363 -9.01 2.40 -29.29
C ASP A 363 -7.65 2.59 -29.96
N GLN A 364 -6.72 3.26 -29.30
CA GLN A 364 -5.36 3.45 -29.79
C GLN A 364 -4.64 2.11 -29.98
N VAL A 365 -4.70 1.21 -28.99
CA VAL A 365 -4.06 -0.11 -29.06
C VAL A 365 -4.66 -0.97 -30.17
N LEU A 366 -5.99 -0.98 -30.31
CA LEU A 366 -6.69 -1.75 -31.34
C LEU A 366 -6.41 -1.24 -32.76
N ALA A 367 -6.15 0.06 -32.91
CA ALA A 367 -5.77 0.70 -34.17
C ALA A 367 -4.34 0.30 -34.61
N GLU A 368 -3.42 0.04 -33.68
CA GLU A 368 -2.09 -0.51 -34.01
C GLU A 368 -2.21 -1.93 -34.59
N GLY A 369 -3.17 -2.73 -34.09
CA GLY A 369 -3.47 -4.06 -34.60
C GLY A 369 -2.25 -4.99 -34.60
N GLU A 370 -1.94 -5.62 -35.73
CA GLU A 370 -0.77 -6.51 -35.86
C GLU A 370 0.57 -5.79 -35.65
N ASN A 371 0.62 -4.46 -35.83
CA ASN A 371 1.85 -3.68 -35.61
C ASN A 371 2.19 -3.52 -34.13
N PHE A 372 1.28 -3.91 -33.22
CA PHE A 372 1.51 -3.80 -31.79
C PHE A 372 2.69 -4.68 -31.33
N GLY A 373 2.93 -5.80 -32.03
CA GLY A 373 3.93 -6.80 -31.68
C GLY A 373 3.45 -7.80 -30.62
N GLU A 374 4.28 -8.79 -30.33
CA GLU A 374 3.96 -9.87 -29.38
C GLU A 374 4.46 -9.61 -27.96
N GLU A 375 5.31 -8.59 -27.76
CA GLU A 375 5.88 -8.28 -26.46
C GLU A 375 4.90 -7.52 -25.56
N THR A 376 5.05 -7.69 -24.24
CA THR A 376 4.33 -6.87 -23.27
C THR A 376 4.79 -5.42 -23.35
N ARG A 377 3.85 -4.50 -23.49
CA ARG A 377 4.11 -3.06 -23.63
C ARG A 377 3.38 -2.25 -22.58
N TYR A 378 4.03 -1.19 -22.11
CA TYR A 378 3.38 -0.12 -21.36
C TYR A 378 2.86 0.93 -22.34
N VAL A 379 1.57 1.23 -22.26
CA VAL A 379 0.87 2.18 -23.13
C VAL A 379 0.05 3.15 -22.31
N THR A 380 -0.11 4.37 -22.83
CA THR A 380 -0.71 5.49 -22.09
C THR A 380 -1.53 6.38 -23.01
N PHE A 381 -2.68 6.86 -22.54
CA PHE A 381 -3.49 7.89 -23.21
C PHE A 381 -4.19 8.74 -22.15
N GLY A 382 -4.07 10.06 -22.23
CA GLY A 382 -4.61 10.94 -21.18
C GLY A 382 -4.01 10.57 -19.82
N ARG A 383 -4.87 10.17 -18.88
CA ARG A 383 -4.47 9.64 -17.56
C ARG A 383 -4.47 8.11 -17.48
N ALA A 384 -5.00 7.43 -18.49
CA ALA A 384 -5.05 5.98 -18.52
C ALA A 384 -3.69 5.40 -18.87
N ASN A 385 -3.31 4.37 -18.13
CA ASN A 385 -2.07 3.63 -18.31
C ASN A 385 -2.41 2.14 -18.30
N MET A 386 -1.75 1.35 -19.15
CA MET A 386 -1.98 -0.09 -19.25
C MET A 386 -0.68 -0.82 -19.56
N TRP A 387 -0.44 -1.92 -18.87
CA TRP A 387 0.52 -2.93 -19.29
C TRP A 387 -0.25 -4.01 -20.04
N ILE A 388 0.03 -4.22 -21.32
CA ILE A 388 -0.70 -5.17 -22.14
C ILE A 388 0.25 -6.18 -22.77
N ASP A 389 -0.10 -7.46 -22.67
CA ASP A 389 0.51 -8.55 -23.43
C ASP A 389 0.12 -8.39 -24.90
N GLY A 390 1.12 -8.25 -25.79
CA GLY A 390 0.89 -8.04 -27.22
C GLY A 390 0.10 -9.16 -27.91
N GLN A 391 0.08 -10.36 -27.32
CA GLN A 391 -0.74 -11.47 -27.80
C GLN A 391 -2.24 -11.31 -27.49
N ARG A 392 -2.62 -10.32 -26.66
CA ARG A 392 -4.00 -10.10 -26.17
C ARG A 392 -4.62 -8.81 -26.70
N VAL A 393 -4.15 -8.30 -27.83
CA VAL A 393 -4.73 -7.10 -28.44
C VAL A 393 -6.15 -7.35 -28.97
N ARG A 394 -6.42 -8.51 -29.60
CA ARG A 394 -7.73 -8.80 -30.24
C ARG A 394 -8.44 -9.99 -29.66
#